data_AF-A0A5E4XS41-F1
#
_entry.id   AF-A0A5E4XS41-F1
#
_cell.length_a   1.000
_cell.length_b   1.000
_cell.length_c   1.000
_cell.angle_alpha   90.00
_cell.angle_beta   90.00
_cell.angle_gamma   90.00
#
_symmetry.space_group_name_H-M   'P 1'
#
loop_
_entity.id
_entity.type
_entity.pdbx_description
1 polymer ?
#
loop_
_entity_poly.entity_id
_entity_poly.type
_entity_poly.pdbx_seq_one_letter_code
_entity_poly.pdbx_strand_id
1 'polypeptide(L)' 'MQKRFTDEQIIGFLREAEMGIPVKELCRQHGFSEASYYLRRS' A
#
# COMPACT_ATOMS: atom_id res chain seq x y z
N MET A 1 -6.42 -17.15 -6.32
CA MET A 1 -5.27 -16.48 -6.98
C MET A 1 -4.93 -15.25 -6.14
N GLN A 2 -3.84 -15.27 -5.35
CA GLN A 2 -3.35 -14.06 -4.66
C GLN A 2 -2.90 -13.07 -5.74
N LYS A 3 -3.58 -11.93 -5.89
CA LYS A 3 -3.10 -10.85 -6.76
C LYS A 3 -1.83 -10.31 -6.13
N ARG A 4 -0.68 -10.71 -6.66
CA ARG A 4 0.62 -10.14 -6.27
C ARG A 4 0.69 -8.73 -6.86
N PHE A 5 0.87 -7.74 -6.00
CA PHE A 5 1.20 -6.38 -6.42
C PHE A 5 2.62 -6.38 -7.00
N THR A 6 2.84 -5.61 -8.06
CA THR A 6 4.19 -5.39 -8.60
C THR A 6 4.98 -4.43 -7.69
N ASP A 7 6.31 -4.45 -7.79
CA ASP A 7 7.17 -3.51 -7.07
C ASP A 7 6.82 -2.04 -7.37
N GLU A 8 6.47 -1.72 -8.63
CA GLU A 8 6.03 -0.37 -9.01
C GLU A 8 4.75 0.05 -8.29
N GLN A 9 3.78 -0.86 -8.13
CA GLN A 9 2.55 -0.59 -7.38
C GLN A 9 2.86 -0.36 -5.90
N ILE A 10 3.76 -1.15 -5.33
CA ILE A 10 4.19 -1.01 -3.93
C ILE A 10 4.85 0.35 -3.71
N ILE A 11 5.75 0.76 -4.60
CA ILE A 11 6.41 2.07 -4.53
C ILE A 11 5.39 3.21 -4.66
N GLY A 12 4.37 3.06 -5.51
CA GLY A 12 3.24 3.99 -5.61
C GLY A 12 2.53 4.19 -4.27
N PHE A 13 2.13 3.09 -3.62
CA PHE A 13 1.44 3.14 -2.33
C PHE A 13 2.28 3.80 -1.22
N LEU A 14 3.59 3.55 -1.21
CA LEU A 14 4.50 4.17 -0.25
C LEU A 14 4.58 5.69 -0.47
N ARG A 15 4.71 6.14 -1.72
CA ARG A 15 4.74 7.57 -2.07
C ARG A 15 3.44 8.29 -1.72
N GLU A 16 2.30 7.67 -2.00
CA GLU A 16 0.99 8.22 -1.65
C GLU A 16 0.86 8.42 -0.13
N ALA A 17 1.35 7.47 0.66
CA ALA A 17 1.37 7.62 2.11
C ALA A 17 2.37 8.69 2.57
N GLU A 18 3.52 8.86 1.90
CA GLU A 18 4.47 9.95 2.14
C GLU A 18 3.91 11.33 1.79
N MET A 19 3.00 11.40 0.81
CA MET A 19 2.25 12.62 0.48
C MET A 19 1.18 12.98 1.54
N GLY A 20 1.05 12.18 2.59
CA GLY A 20 0.11 12.42 3.69
C GLY A 20 -1.24 11.74 3.51
N ILE A 21 -1.41 10.87 2.50
CA ILE A 21 -2.64 10.09 2.37
C ILE A 21 -2.70 9.07 3.53
N PRO A 22 -3.81 9.02 4.29
CA PRO A 22 -3.95 8.04 5.37
C PRO A 22 -3.85 6.61 4.81
N VAL A 23 -2.99 5.78 5.41
CA VAL A 23 -2.80 4.37 5.02
C VAL A 23 -4.12 3.61 4.96
N LYS A 24 -5.06 3.92 5.88
CA LYS A 24 -6.40 3.34 5.91
C LYS A 24 -7.21 3.63 4.63
N GLU A 25 -7.08 4.82 4.06
CA GLU A 25 -7.75 5.19 2.81
C GLU A 25 -7.07 4.53 1.61
N LEU A 26 -5.74 4.48 1.59
CA LEU A 26 -4.94 3.72 0.62
C LEU A 26 -5.33 2.23 0.58
N CYS A 27 -5.43 1.60 1.75
CA CYS A 27 -5.89 0.22 1.91
C CYS A 27 -7.29 0.00 1.32
N ARG A 28 -8.19 0.97 1.54
CA ARG A 28 -9.56 0.92 1.00
C ARG A 28 -9.61 1.12 -0.51
N GLN A 29 -8.81 2.05 -1.05
CA GLN A 29 -8.77 2.34 -2.49
C GLN A 29 -8.14 1.20 -3.31
N HIS A 30 -7.04 0.63 -2.84
CA HIS A 30 -6.29 -0.39 -3.60
C HIS A 30 -6.60 -1.82 -3.18
N GLY A 31 -7.42 -2.02 -2.14
CA GLY A 31 -7.87 -3.34 -1.70
C GLY A 31 -6.76 -4.19 -1.07
N PHE A 32 -5.90 -3.58 -0.25
CA PHE A 32 -4.90 -4.29 0.55
C PHE A 32 -5.03 -3.97 2.04
N SER A 33 -4.54 -4.84 2.90
CA SER A 33 -4.61 -4.65 4.36
C SER A 33 -3.48 -3.75 4.86
N GLU A 34 -3.74 -2.97 5.92
CA GLU A 34 -2.73 -2.12 6.57
C GLU A 34 -1.50 -2.93 7.00
N ALA A 35 -1.71 -4.17 7.45
CA ALA A 35 -0.62 -5.11 7.77
C ALA A 35 0.35 -5.35 6.60
N SER A 36 -0.16 -5.46 5.37
CA SER A 36 0.68 -5.65 4.17
C SER A 36 1.47 -4.39 3.81
N TYR A 37 0.97 -3.21 4.18
CA TYR A 37 1.68 -1.95 4.02
C TYR A 37 2.82 -1.84 5.04
N TYR A 38 2.54 -2.06 6.33
CA TYR A 38 3.56 -1.99 7.37
C TYR A 38 4.66 -3.05 7.19
N LEU A 39 4.33 -4.24 6.68
CA LEU A 39 5.31 -5.27 6.34
C LEU A 39 6.34 -4.81 5.31
N ARG A 40 5.97 -3.91 4.39
CA ARG A 40 6.84 -3.36 3.34
C ARG A 40 7.59 -2.10 3.77
N ARG A 41 7.23 -1.55 4.93
CA ARG A 41 7.90 -0.39 5.53
C ARG A 41 8.99 -0.82 6.53
N SER A 42 8.92 -2.06 7.02
CA SER A 42 9.95 -2.69 7.87
C SER A 42 11.17 -3.17 7.10
#